data_AF-A0A949CM80-F1
#
_entry.id   AF-A0A949CM80-F1
#
_cell.length_a   1.000
_cell.length_b   1.000
_cell.length_c   1.000
_cell.angle_alpha   90.00
_cell.angle_beta   90.00
_cell.angle_gamma   90.00
#
_symmetry.space_group_name_H-M   'P 1'
#
loop_
_entity.id
_entity.type
_entity.pdbx_description
1 polymer ?
#
loop_
_entity_poly.entity_id
_entity_poly.type
_entity_poly.pdbx_seq_one_letter_code
_entity_poly.pdbx_strand_id
1 'polypeptide(L)'
;MSTAQLLYQPSDAALRFLPEGPYPFAEGKFSWVAIQHGSDSTYGSVNVFDFRSKANQSFPLPGRPGFAFATNRGNVVVGCERSVLLYSLKDGSITPIVEQADSHTTGTIINDGVTWDGNLIFGTKDLEFRTKKAGLYLLRGRDKRLFQLRDDQICSNGKCIVGKGDTWVDLLDIDSPSKCVMRYRVNMESGT
;
A
#
# COMPACT_ATOMS: atom_id res chain seq x y z
N MET A 1 12.80 -31.58 -3.30
CA MET A 1 12.61 -30.13 -3.51
C MET A 1 11.26 -29.93 -4.15
N SER A 2 10.43 -29.03 -3.64
CA SER A 2 9.19 -28.62 -4.32
C SER A 2 9.52 -27.52 -5.33
N THR A 3 9.00 -27.65 -6.55
CA THR A 3 9.08 -26.61 -7.58
C THR A 3 7.83 -25.75 -7.51
N ALA A 4 7.98 -24.44 -7.41
CA ALA A 4 6.85 -23.51 -7.51
C ALA A 4 6.24 -23.56 -8.91
N GLN A 5 4.91 -23.43 -9.01
CA GLN A 5 4.20 -23.34 -10.29
C GLN A 5 3.66 -21.92 -10.47
N LEU A 6 3.63 -21.45 -11.72
CA LEU A 6 3.06 -20.15 -12.07
C LEU A 6 1.56 -20.16 -11.79
N LEU A 7 1.14 -19.37 -10.81
CA LEU A 7 -0.28 -19.22 -10.47
C LEU A 7 -1.04 -18.42 -11.54
N TYR A 8 -0.47 -17.28 -11.93
CA TYR A 8 -1.08 -16.33 -12.85
C TYR A 8 -0.01 -15.40 -13.44
N GLN A 9 -0.12 -15.12 -14.72
CA GLN A 9 0.64 -14.07 -15.40
C GLN A 9 -0.35 -13.28 -16.27
N PRO A 10 -0.55 -11.97 -16.02
CA PRO A 10 -1.38 -11.14 -16.88
C PRO A 10 -0.90 -11.21 -18.32
N SER A 11 -1.82 -11.30 -19.29
CA SER A 11 -1.49 -11.22 -20.72
C SER A 11 -1.09 -9.80 -21.13
N ASP A 12 -1.65 -8.79 -20.47
CA ASP A 12 -1.32 -7.39 -20.65
C ASP A 12 0.06 -7.05 -20.04
N ALA A 13 0.93 -6.44 -20.83
CA ALA A 13 2.25 -5.99 -20.40
C ALA A 13 2.17 -4.83 -19.40
N ALA A 14 1.15 -3.97 -19.49
CA ALA A 14 0.96 -2.85 -18.57
C ALA A 14 0.82 -3.34 -17.13
N LEU A 15 0.08 -4.43 -16.93
CA LEU A 15 -0.12 -5.10 -15.65
C LEU A 15 1.15 -5.78 -15.11
N ARG A 16 2.15 -6.04 -15.95
CA ARG A 16 3.43 -6.66 -15.57
C ARG A 16 4.55 -5.64 -15.33
N PHE A 17 4.33 -4.36 -15.62
CA PHE A 17 5.38 -3.35 -15.56
C PHE A 17 5.91 -3.14 -14.14
N LEU A 18 5.01 -2.87 -13.18
CA LEU A 18 5.36 -2.73 -11.76
C LEU A 18 4.24 -3.27 -10.86
N PRO A 19 4.03 -4.60 -10.82
CA PRO A 19 3.05 -5.25 -9.95
C PRO A 19 3.57 -5.35 -8.52
N GLU A 20 2.74 -4.99 -7.54
CA GLU A 20 3.12 -4.95 -6.12
C GLU A 20 1.95 -5.30 -5.18
N GLY A 21 2.29 -5.51 -3.90
CA GLY A 21 1.33 -5.58 -2.79
C GLY A 21 0.26 -6.67 -2.90
N PRO A 22 0.60 -7.94 -3.17
CA PRO A 22 -0.39 -9.03 -3.13
C PRO A 22 -0.99 -9.14 -1.71
N TYR A 23 -2.32 -9.15 -1.62
CA TYR A 23 -3.04 -9.19 -0.34
C TYR A 23 -4.30 -10.06 -0.41
N PRO A 24 -4.66 -10.79 0.67
CA PRO A 24 -5.94 -11.46 0.75
C PRO A 24 -7.11 -10.49 0.52
N PHE A 25 -8.03 -10.83 -0.37
CA PHE A 25 -9.13 -9.92 -0.74
C PHE A 25 -10.49 -10.44 -0.25
N ALA A 26 -10.79 -11.69 -0.56
CA ALA A 26 -11.98 -12.42 -0.12
C ALA A 26 -11.69 -13.92 -0.21
N GLU A 27 -12.64 -14.77 0.20
CA GLU A 27 -12.51 -16.21 0.01
C GLU A 27 -12.22 -16.55 -1.46
N GLY A 28 -11.13 -17.29 -1.70
CA GLY A 28 -10.72 -17.66 -3.05
C GLY A 28 -10.30 -16.48 -3.94
N LYS A 29 -9.94 -15.33 -3.36
CA LYS A 29 -9.44 -14.17 -4.11
C LYS A 29 -8.27 -13.48 -3.44
N PHE A 30 -7.34 -12.98 -4.25
CA PHE A 30 -6.33 -12.02 -3.79
C PHE A 30 -6.38 -10.76 -4.65
N SER A 31 -5.97 -9.64 -4.07
CA SER A 31 -5.77 -8.39 -4.78
C SER A 31 -4.29 -8.06 -4.88
N TRP A 32 -3.94 -7.22 -5.83
CA TRP A 32 -2.61 -6.66 -5.99
C TRP A 32 -2.76 -5.33 -6.75
N VAL A 33 -1.72 -4.49 -6.74
CA VAL A 33 -1.74 -3.22 -7.47
C VAL A 33 -0.73 -3.25 -8.61
N ALA A 34 -1.10 -2.69 -9.77
CA ALA A 34 -0.11 -2.26 -10.73
C ALA A 34 0.19 -0.79 -10.43
N ILE A 35 1.38 -0.49 -9.90
CA ILE A 35 1.74 0.87 -9.49
C ILE A 35 1.66 1.82 -10.68
N GLN A 36 2.19 1.40 -11.82
CA GLN A 36 2.09 2.16 -13.07
C GLN A 36 2.07 1.20 -14.26
N HIS A 37 1.38 1.60 -15.34
CA HIS A 37 1.16 0.77 -16.53
C HIS A 37 2.26 0.87 -17.60
N GLY A 38 3.36 1.54 -17.28
CA GLY A 38 4.51 1.78 -18.15
C GLY A 38 5.49 2.77 -17.52
N SER A 39 6.65 3.02 -18.15
CA SER A 39 7.70 3.91 -17.64
C SER A 39 7.21 5.33 -17.33
N ASP A 40 6.40 5.87 -18.22
CA ASP A 40 5.93 7.27 -18.16
C ASP A 40 4.48 7.37 -17.66
N SER A 41 3.89 6.25 -17.22
CA SER A 41 2.52 6.22 -16.73
C SER A 41 2.42 6.83 -15.34
N THR A 42 1.50 7.78 -15.19
CA THR A 42 1.19 8.45 -13.92
C THR A 42 -0.04 7.86 -13.24
N TYR A 43 -0.53 6.72 -13.70
CA TYR A 43 -1.70 6.03 -13.17
C TYR A 43 -1.46 4.53 -13.08
N GLY A 44 -2.25 3.86 -12.25
CA GLY A 44 -2.20 2.41 -12.11
C GLY A 44 -3.57 1.80 -11.90
N SER A 45 -3.59 0.62 -11.28
CA SER A 45 -4.86 -0.11 -11.07
C SER A 45 -4.83 -0.97 -9.82
N VAL A 46 -6.01 -1.15 -9.22
CA VAL A 46 -6.29 -2.29 -8.34
C VAL A 46 -6.62 -3.49 -9.22
N ASN A 47 -6.08 -4.65 -8.89
CA ASN A 47 -6.37 -5.89 -9.58
C ASN A 47 -6.89 -6.92 -8.58
N VAL A 48 -7.89 -7.71 -8.98
CA VAL A 48 -8.46 -8.79 -8.16
C VAL A 48 -8.46 -10.07 -8.98
N PHE A 49 -7.74 -11.07 -8.49
CA PHE A 49 -7.66 -12.39 -9.10
C PHE A 49 -8.53 -13.40 -8.35
N ASP A 50 -9.31 -14.18 -9.09
CA ASP A 50 -10.17 -15.23 -8.57
C ASP A 50 -9.57 -16.62 -8.87
N PHE A 51 -9.28 -17.38 -7.81
CA PHE A 51 -8.63 -18.69 -7.93
C PHE A 51 -9.50 -19.73 -8.64
N ARG A 52 -10.83 -19.60 -8.57
CA ARG A 52 -11.80 -20.54 -9.13
C ARG A 52 -11.99 -20.31 -10.62
N SER A 53 -12.23 -19.06 -11.02
CA SER A 53 -12.44 -18.71 -12.43
C SER A 53 -11.13 -18.48 -13.20
N LYS A 54 -10.01 -18.32 -12.49
CA LYS A 54 -8.71 -17.90 -13.05
C LYS A 54 -8.78 -16.54 -13.77
N ALA A 55 -9.79 -15.74 -13.47
CA ALA A 55 -9.97 -14.42 -14.04
C ALA A 55 -9.33 -13.35 -13.17
N ASN A 56 -8.74 -12.35 -13.82
CA ASN A 56 -8.28 -11.11 -13.20
C ASN A 56 -9.18 -9.96 -13.63
N GLN A 57 -9.68 -9.21 -12.67
CA GLN A 57 -10.39 -7.95 -12.91
C GLN A 57 -9.45 -6.80 -12.57
N SER A 58 -9.43 -5.77 -13.41
CA SER A 58 -8.56 -4.61 -13.27
C SER A 58 -9.41 -3.34 -13.20
N PHE A 59 -9.17 -2.53 -12.17
CA PHE A 59 -9.91 -1.32 -11.88
C PHE A 59 -8.94 -0.13 -11.94
N PRO A 60 -9.08 0.76 -12.93
CA PRO A 60 -8.17 1.90 -13.08
C PRO A 60 -8.32 2.88 -11.92
N LEU A 61 -7.19 3.44 -11.51
CA LEU A 61 -7.09 4.48 -10.50
C LEU A 61 -6.64 5.80 -11.14
N PRO A 62 -6.99 6.96 -10.56
CA PRO A 62 -6.59 8.25 -11.10
C PRO A 62 -5.09 8.57 -10.92
N GLY A 63 -4.34 7.70 -10.24
CA GLY A 63 -2.92 7.86 -9.94
C GLY A 63 -2.26 6.52 -9.64
N ARG A 64 -0.99 6.55 -9.24
CA ARG A 64 -0.18 5.36 -8.95
C ARG A 64 -0.49 4.83 -7.55
N PRO A 65 -1.04 3.61 -7.43
CA PRO A 65 -1.26 2.97 -6.14
C PRO A 65 0.05 2.44 -5.54
N GLY A 66 0.09 2.36 -4.22
CA GLY A 66 1.13 1.64 -3.47
C GLY A 66 0.61 0.40 -2.74
N PHE A 67 -0.67 0.42 -2.32
CA PHE A 67 -1.35 -0.73 -1.71
C PHE A 67 -2.86 -0.67 -1.97
N ALA A 68 -3.56 -1.78 -1.74
CA ALA A 68 -5.02 -1.88 -1.81
C ALA A 68 -5.55 -2.92 -0.81
N PHE A 69 -6.34 -2.49 0.18
CA PHE A 69 -6.90 -3.35 1.22
C PHE A 69 -8.43 -3.38 1.18
N ALA A 70 -8.99 -4.58 1.10
CA ALA A 70 -10.44 -4.77 1.11
C ALA A 70 -11.05 -4.32 2.43
N THR A 71 -12.23 -3.69 2.36
CA THR A 71 -13.07 -3.41 3.53
C THR A 71 -14.17 -4.45 3.66
N ASN A 72 -14.76 -4.57 4.85
CA ASN A 72 -15.96 -5.39 5.07
C ASN A 72 -17.24 -4.82 4.43
N ARG A 73 -17.15 -3.72 3.66
CA ARG A 73 -18.27 -3.08 2.95
C ARG A 73 -18.18 -3.20 1.42
N GLY A 74 -17.21 -3.95 0.90
CA GLY A 74 -17.00 -4.16 -0.53
C GLY A 74 -16.21 -3.05 -1.25
N ASN A 75 -15.87 -1.97 -0.54
CA ASN A 75 -14.92 -0.95 -1.02
C ASN A 75 -13.48 -1.34 -0.68
N VAL A 76 -12.51 -0.61 -1.23
CA VAL A 76 -11.08 -0.84 -1.02
C VAL A 76 -10.43 0.44 -0.51
N VAL A 77 -9.58 0.33 0.52
CA VAL A 77 -8.70 1.42 0.96
C VAL A 77 -7.43 1.36 0.12
N VAL A 78 -7.10 2.45 -0.57
CA VAL A 78 -5.99 2.53 -1.52
C VAL A 78 -5.09 3.69 -1.14
N GLY A 79 -3.78 3.44 -1.04
CA GLY A 79 -2.78 4.49 -1.06
C GLY A 79 -2.47 4.84 -2.51
N CYS A 80 -2.82 6.04 -2.98
CA CYS A 80 -2.74 6.45 -4.37
C CYS A 80 -2.10 7.83 -4.46
N GLU A 81 -0.98 7.94 -5.19
CA GLU A 81 -0.11 9.12 -5.16
C GLU A 81 0.18 9.53 -3.71
N ARG A 82 -0.28 10.70 -3.26
CA ARG A 82 -0.08 11.21 -1.90
C ARG A 82 -1.35 11.19 -1.06
N SER A 83 -2.32 10.35 -1.44
CA SER A 83 -3.63 10.31 -0.80
C SER A 83 -4.01 8.89 -0.38
N VAL A 84 -4.72 8.77 0.74
CA VAL A 84 -5.42 7.53 1.11
C VAL A 84 -6.88 7.69 0.70
N LEU A 85 -7.37 6.78 -0.12
CA LEU A 85 -8.70 6.83 -0.73
C LEU A 85 -9.54 5.63 -0.31
N LEU A 86 -10.85 5.82 -0.16
CA LEU A 86 -11.82 4.75 -0.24
C LEU A 86 -12.34 4.68 -1.68
N TYR A 87 -12.10 3.56 -2.35
CA TYR A 87 -12.45 3.31 -3.75
C TYR A 87 -13.54 2.24 -3.85
N SER A 88 -14.60 2.53 -4.61
CA SER A 88 -15.67 1.60 -4.94
C SER A 88 -15.32 0.82 -6.22
N LEU A 89 -15.18 -0.50 -6.10
CA LEU A 89 -14.99 -1.38 -7.27
C LEU A 89 -16.26 -1.48 -8.15
N LYS A 90 -17.41 -1.02 -7.66
CA LYS A 90 -18.70 -1.13 -8.37
C LYS A 90 -18.86 -0.05 -9.45
N ASP A 91 -18.51 1.19 -9.11
CA ASP A 91 -18.78 2.37 -9.92
C ASP A 91 -17.58 3.31 -10.06
N GLY A 92 -16.44 2.98 -9.46
CA GLY A 92 -15.23 3.78 -9.50
C GLY A 92 -15.30 5.05 -8.63
N SER A 93 -16.31 5.20 -7.78
CA SER A 93 -16.41 6.35 -6.89
C SER A 93 -15.27 6.39 -5.87
N ILE A 94 -14.81 7.61 -5.57
CA ILE A 94 -13.67 7.88 -4.69
C ILE A 94 -14.11 8.78 -3.55
N THR A 95 -13.75 8.40 -2.32
CA THR A 95 -13.85 9.25 -1.13
C THR A 95 -12.46 9.41 -0.51
N PRO A 96 -11.87 10.62 -0.50
CA PRO A 96 -10.60 10.87 0.18
C PRO A 96 -10.72 10.63 1.69
N ILE A 97 -9.70 10.01 2.29
CA ILE A 97 -9.54 9.84 3.74
C ILE A 97 -8.38 10.71 4.24
N VAL A 98 -7.27 10.67 3.51
CA VAL A 98 -6.10 11.52 3.73
C VAL A 98 -5.75 12.17 2.40
N GLU A 99 -5.49 13.47 2.44
CA GLU A 99 -4.95 14.21 1.31
C GLU A 99 -3.56 14.71 1.68
N GLN A 100 -2.65 14.73 0.71
CA GLN A 100 -1.31 15.31 0.85
C GLN A 100 -0.44 14.69 1.96
N ALA A 101 -0.36 13.36 2.03
CA ALA A 101 0.74 12.69 2.74
C ALA A 101 2.10 13.29 2.27
N ASP A 102 3.09 13.34 3.16
CA ASP A 102 4.37 14.03 2.93
C ASP A 102 4.25 15.55 2.63
N SER A 103 3.19 16.26 3.05
CA SER A 103 2.93 17.68 2.65
C SER A 103 4.12 18.64 2.82
N HIS A 104 5.07 18.32 3.70
CA HIS A 104 6.32 19.04 3.92
C HIS A 104 7.37 18.88 2.81
N THR A 105 7.17 17.97 1.86
CA THR A 105 8.09 17.68 0.75
C THR A 105 7.35 17.39 -0.57
N THR A 106 8.14 17.24 -1.64
CA THR A 106 7.65 16.97 -3.00
C THR A 106 8.41 15.80 -3.64
N GLY A 107 7.86 15.29 -4.74
CA GLY A 107 8.45 14.16 -5.45
C GLY A 107 8.38 12.85 -4.66
N THR A 108 7.37 12.69 -3.81
CA THR A 108 7.09 11.43 -3.12
C THR A 108 5.69 10.92 -3.44
N ILE A 109 5.52 9.60 -3.35
CA ILE A 109 4.21 8.93 -3.41
C ILE A 109 4.15 7.83 -2.36
N ILE A 110 2.95 7.48 -1.92
CA ILE A 110 2.67 6.31 -1.10
C ILE A 110 3.14 5.06 -1.85
N ASN A 111 3.84 4.20 -1.12
CA ASN A 111 4.30 2.90 -1.59
C ASN A 111 3.61 1.82 -0.73
N ASP A 112 4.33 1.05 0.07
CA ASP A 112 3.70 -0.10 0.73
C ASP A 112 2.99 0.27 2.05
N GLY A 113 2.03 -0.57 2.46
CA GLY A 113 1.22 -0.40 3.66
C GLY A 113 0.89 -1.71 4.38
N VAL A 114 0.33 -1.60 5.57
CA VAL A 114 -0.23 -2.71 6.35
C VAL A 114 -1.38 -2.22 7.21
N THR A 115 -2.46 -3.00 7.30
CA THR A 115 -3.55 -2.72 8.22
C THR A 115 -3.38 -3.49 9.52
N TRP A 116 -3.72 -2.85 10.64
CA TRP A 116 -3.76 -3.50 11.95
C TRP A 116 -4.85 -2.92 12.83
N ASP A 117 -5.77 -3.78 13.27
CA ASP A 117 -6.84 -3.45 14.23
C ASP A 117 -7.60 -2.16 13.88
N GLY A 118 -8.06 -2.06 12.63
CA GLY A 118 -8.78 -0.89 12.12
C GLY A 118 -7.89 0.32 11.77
N ASN A 119 -6.59 0.26 12.04
CA ASN A 119 -5.61 1.29 11.67
C ASN A 119 -4.87 0.90 10.38
N LEU A 120 -4.21 1.90 9.80
CA LEU A 120 -3.35 1.73 8.62
C LEU A 120 -1.98 2.31 8.93
N ILE A 121 -0.93 1.53 8.69
CA ILE A 121 0.46 2.02 8.69
C ILE A 121 0.93 1.95 7.24
N PHE A 122 1.46 3.05 6.71
CA PHE A 122 1.93 3.11 5.33
C PHE A 122 3.15 4.01 5.24
N GLY A 123 3.96 3.81 4.21
CA GLY A 123 5.05 4.74 3.94
C GLY A 123 5.05 5.20 2.50
N THR A 124 5.88 6.20 2.25
CA THR A 124 6.07 6.79 0.93
C THR A 124 7.44 6.41 0.37
N LYS A 125 7.68 6.80 -0.88
CA LYS A 125 8.97 6.70 -1.54
C LYS A 125 9.29 7.98 -2.29
N ASP A 126 10.57 8.32 -2.36
CA ASP A 126 11.12 9.31 -3.29
C ASP A 126 11.06 8.74 -4.71
N LEU A 127 10.48 9.49 -5.64
CA LEU A 127 10.36 9.07 -7.04
C LEU A 127 11.72 8.91 -7.72
N GLU A 128 12.74 9.63 -7.26
CA GLU A 128 14.10 9.53 -7.78
C GLU A 128 14.96 8.48 -7.06
N PHE A 129 14.47 7.92 -5.93
CA PHE A 129 15.22 7.00 -5.08
C PHE A 129 16.59 7.53 -4.63
N ARG A 130 16.70 8.84 -4.35
CA ARG A 130 17.98 9.51 -4.03
C ARG A 130 17.99 10.20 -2.69
N THR A 131 16.86 10.74 -2.25
CA THR A 131 16.79 11.63 -1.09
C THR A 131 16.04 10.97 0.06
N LYS A 132 16.61 11.06 1.27
CA LYS A 132 15.96 10.66 2.52
C LYS A 132 14.93 11.70 2.94
N LYS A 133 13.74 11.62 2.37
CA LYS A 133 12.62 12.57 2.59
C LYS A 133 11.25 11.90 2.64
N ALA A 134 11.20 10.59 2.40
CA ALA A 134 9.97 9.83 2.39
C ALA A 134 9.56 9.49 3.82
N GLY A 135 8.27 9.61 4.11
CA GLY A 135 7.71 9.37 5.42
C GLY A 135 7.23 7.93 5.66
N LEU A 136 7.12 7.60 6.95
CA LEU A 136 6.36 6.48 7.47
C LEU A 136 5.23 7.04 8.32
N TYR A 137 4.03 6.53 8.17
CA TYR A 137 2.81 7.11 8.74
C TYR A 137 1.93 6.07 9.42
N LEU A 138 1.26 6.50 10.49
CA LEU A 138 0.10 5.84 11.08
C LEU A 138 -1.15 6.67 10.80
N LEU A 139 -2.12 6.10 10.10
CA LEU A 139 -3.48 6.59 10.04
C LEU A 139 -4.32 5.83 11.07
N ARG A 140 -4.71 6.51 12.13
CA ARG A 140 -5.55 5.93 13.18
C ARG A 140 -7.00 5.82 12.72
N GLY A 141 -7.55 4.62 12.83
CA GLY A 141 -8.83 4.26 12.23
C GLY A 141 -10.03 5.03 12.79
N ARG A 142 -10.07 5.20 14.12
CA ARG A 142 -11.25 5.69 14.84
C ARG A 142 -11.55 7.19 14.64
N ASP A 143 -10.53 7.99 14.39
CA ASP A 143 -10.63 9.45 14.25
C ASP A 143 -9.95 9.99 12.99
N LYS A 144 -9.42 9.10 12.14
CA LYS A 144 -8.72 9.42 10.90
C LYS A 144 -7.52 10.35 11.09
N ARG A 145 -6.95 10.40 12.30
CA ARG A 145 -5.76 11.21 12.57
C ARG A 145 -4.53 10.55 11.96
N LEU A 146 -3.78 11.35 11.19
CA LEU A 146 -2.51 10.95 10.59
C LEU A 146 -1.35 11.37 11.51
N PHE A 147 -0.46 10.43 11.81
CA PHE A 147 0.76 10.64 12.57
C PHE A 147 1.96 10.31 11.69
N GLN A 148 2.95 11.19 11.64
CA GLN A 148 4.22 10.91 11.00
C GLN A 148 5.14 10.21 11.99
N LEU A 149 5.49 8.97 11.67
CA LEU A 149 6.41 8.13 12.46
C LEU A 149 7.86 8.37 12.05
N ARG A 150 8.11 8.64 10.77
CA ARG A 150 9.42 8.99 10.20
C ARG A 150 9.28 9.97 9.03
N ASP A 151 10.37 10.64 8.70
CA ASP A 151 10.51 11.61 7.59
C ASP A 151 11.85 11.45 6.82
N ASP A 152 12.59 10.38 7.08
CA ASP A 152 13.98 10.20 6.65
C ASP A 152 14.22 8.91 5.83
N GLN A 153 13.17 8.33 5.24
CA GLN A 153 13.28 7.16 4.37
C GLN A 153 13.51 7.54 2.90
N ILE A 154 13.95 6.58 2.09
CA ILE A 154 13.99 6.75 0.62
C ILE A 154 12.85 5.99 -0.04
N CYS A 155 12.61 4.73 0.35
CA CYS A 155 11.54 3.91 -0.20
C CYS A 155 11.02 2.94 0.85
N SER A 156 9.96 3.36 1.56
CA SER A 156 9.25 2.53 2.52
C SER A 156 8.51 1.40 1.79
N ASN A 157 8.91 0.17 2.06
CA ASN A 157 8.48 -1.04 1.34
C ASN A 157 7.91 -2.06 2.34
N GLY A 158 8.05 -3.37 2.06
CA GLY A 158 7.50 -4.48 2.85
C GLY A 158 7.33 -4.23 4.34
N LYS A 159 6.09 -4.38 4.82
CA LYS A 159 5.70 -4.15 6.23
C LYS A 159 5.10 -5.40 6.85
N CYS A 160 5.38 -5.65 8.13
CA CYS A 160 4.78 -6.75 8.87
C CYS A 160 4.66 -6.42 10.36
N ILE A 161 3.53 -6.79 10.97
CA ILE A 161 3.37 -6.72 12.43
C ILE A 161 3.75 -8.07 13.03
N VAL A 162 4.74 -8.06 13.94
CA VAL A 162 5.29 -9.30 14.54
C VAL A 162 5.07 -9.41 16.04
N GLY A 163 4.63 -8.33 16.69
CA GLY A 163 4.36 -8.28 18.12
C GLY A 163 3.32 -7.22 18.45
N LYS A 164 2.64 -7.38 19.59
CA LYS A 164 1.61 -6.46 20.05
C LYS A 164 1.54 -6.41 21.57
N GLY A 165 1.12 -5.26 22.09
CA GLY A 165 0.61 -5.07 23.44
C GLY A 165 -0.70 -4.29 23.40
N ASP A 166 -1.13 -3.75 24.54
CA ASP A 166 -2.42 -3.07 24.65
C ASP A 166 -2.53 -1.82 23.76
N THR A 167 -1.44 -1.06 23.63
CA THR A 167 -1.41 0.23 22.92
C THR A 167 -0.33 0.30 21.86
N TRP A 168 0.43 -0.78 21.63
CA TRP A 168 1.57 -0.76 20.72
C TRP A 168 1.65 -2.01 19.85
N VAL A 169 2.34 -1.85 18.72
CA VAL A 169 2.74 -2.94 17.83
C VAL A 169 4.24 -2.88 17.57
N ASP A 170 4.86 -4.04 17.34
CA ASP A 170 6.18 -4.12 16.76
C ASP A 170 6.04 -4.28 15.24
N LEU A 171 6.35 -3.20 14.53
CA LEU A 171 6.36 -3.10 13.07
C LEU A 171 7.75 -3.46 12.55
N LEU A 172 7.81 -4.44 11.66
CA LEU A 172 8.92 -4.60 10.73
C LEU A 172 8.63 -3.76 9.48
N ASP A 173 9.62 -2.99 9.03
CA ASP A 173 9.55 -2.13 7.86
C ASP A 173 10.89 -2.17 7.11
N ILE A 174 10.83 -1.98 5.79
CA ILE A 174 11.98 -2.02 4.90
C ILE A 174 12.11 -0.67 4.20
N ASP A 175 13.16 0.09 4.50
CA ASP A 175 13.62 1.16 3.61
C ASP A 175 14.54 0.54 2.55
N SER A 176 14.04 0.36 1.32
CA SER A 176 14.67 -0.54 0.33
C SER A 176 16.17 -0.29 0.12
N PRO A 177 16.65 0.97 -0.03
CA PRO A 177 18.08 1.22 -0.22
C PRO A 177 18.96 0.90 0.99
N SER A 178 18.39 0.81 2.19
CA SER A 178 19.12 0.43 3.40
C SER A 178 19.57 -1.04 3.40
N LYS A 179 18.87 -1.90 2.63
CA LYS A 179 19.06 -3.37 2.60
C LYS A 179 18.89 -4.03 3.97
N CYS A 180 18.18 -3.38 4.90
CA CYS A 180 17.91 -3.86 6.25
C CYS A 180 16.40 -3.98 6.48
N VAL A 181 16.03 -4.89 7.38
CA VAL A 181 14.71 -4.92 8.00
C VAL A 181 14.81 -4.19 9.33
N MET A 182 14.06 -3.09 9.46
CA MET A 182 14.03 -2.29 10.69
C MET A 182 12.85 -2.72 11.55
N ARG A 183 13.03 -2.66 12.87
CA ARG A 183 11.94 -2.89 13.83
C ARG A 183 11.63 -1.60 14.56
N TYR A 184 10.37 -1.20 14.52
CA TYR A 184 9.83 -0.06 15.24
C TYR A 184 8.79 -0.53 16.24
N ARG A 185 8.85 -0.03 17.47
CA ARG A 185 7.73 -0.13 18.40
C ARG A 185 6.87 1.11 18.20
N VAL A 186 5.68 0.93 17.67
CA VAL A 186 4.75 2.01 17.36
C VAL A 186 3.62 1.99 18.37
N ASN A 187 3.44 3.10 19.08
CA ASN A 187 2.27 3.33 19.91
C ASN A 187 1.09 3.75 19.01
N MET A 188 0.06 2.92 18.97
CA MET A 188 -1.13 3.09 18.13
C MET A 188 -2.06 4.22 18.63
N GLU A 189 -1.87 4.68 19.86
CA GLU A 189 -2.63 5.76 20.50
C GLU A 189 -1.97 7.12 20.28
N SER A 190 -0.67 7.24 20.50
CA SER A 190 0.05 8.51 20.35
C SER A 190 0.69 8.70 18.98
N GLY A 191 0.85 7.64 18.19
CA GLY A 191 1.57 7.68 16.92
C GLY A 191 3.05 7.99 17.10
N THR A 192 3.70 7.31 18.04
CA THR A 192 5.12 7.48 18.42
C THR A 192 5.85 6.15 18.40
#